data_AF-A0A1H9SUQ2-F1
#
_entry.id   AF-A0A1H9SUQ2-F1
#
_cell.length_a   1.000
_cell.length_b   1.000
_cell.length_c   1.000
_cell.angle_alpha   90.00
_cell.angle_beta   90.00
_cell.angle_gamma   90.00
#
_symmetry.space_group_name_H-M   'P 1'
#
loop_
_entity.id
_entity.type
_entity.pdbx_description
1 polymer ?
#
loop_
_entity_poly.entity_id
_entity_poly.type
_entity_poly.pdbx_seq_one_letter_code
_entity_poly.pdbx_strand_id
1 'polypeptide(L)'
;MINERIRVIEFTSYVVGAGLKAFALFFFHAMGFGHRLKLFALLFFHAMMFGDRLKLFALLSFRAMGFGDRLKLFALLFFRAMGFGRWLKLFALLSFRAMGFGRWLKLFALLSFQAMMFGRWLKLFALLSFRAMGFGHRLKLFALLFFHAMVFRTTILYFSHL
;
A
#
# COMPACT_ATOMS: atom_id res chain seq x y z
N MET A 1 15.45 12.94 22.85
CA MET A 1 16.40 13.01 21.72
C MET A 1 15.96 12.04 20.63
N ILE A 2 15.51 12.54 19.48
CA ILE A 2 15.20 11.71 18.29
C ILE A 2 16.49 11.67 17.46
N ASN A 3 17.08 10.49 17.33
CA ASN A 3 18.34 10.28 16.63
C ASN A 3 18.04 10.25 15.11
N GLU A 4 18.02 11.41 14.46
CA GLU A 4 17.89 11.51 13.00
C GLU A 4 19.22 11.10 12.34
N ARG A 5 19.47 9.80 12.23
CA ARG A 5 20.57 9.30 11.38
C ARG A 5 20.10 9.26 9.94
N ILE A 6 20.40 10.31 9.17
CA ILE A 6 20.44 10.24 7.71
C ILE A 6 21.67 9.40 7.36
N ARG A 7 21.50 8.08 7.17
CA ARG A 7 22.56 7.21 6.62
C ARG A 7 22.35 7.09 5.12
N VAL A 8 23.18 7.82 4.39
CA VAL A 8 23.32 7.71 2.94
C VAL A 8 23.88 6.31 2.67
N ILE A 9 23.03 5.43 2.11
CA ILE A 9 23.32 4.05 1.67
C ILE A 9 23.29 3.02 2.81
N GLU A 10 22.11 2.46 3.12
CA GLU A 10 22.00 1.21 3.91
C GLU A 10 21.61 0.04 3.00
N PHE A 11 22.46 -0.99 2.98
CA PHE A 11 22.21 -2.26 2.29
C PHE A 11 21.13 -3.09 3.01
N THR A 12 21.03 -2.98 4.33
CA THR A 12 19.95 -3.58 5.12
C THR A 12 19.73 -2.77 6.39
N SER A 13 18.51 -2.31 6.64
CA SER A 13 18.18 -1.54 7.84
C SER A 13 17.23 -2.35 8.73
N TYR A 14 17.64 -2.58 9.98
CA TYR A 14 16.80 -3.17 11.02
C TYR A 14 16.57 -2.12 12.09
N VAL A 15 15.33 -1.70 12.28
CA VAL A 15 15.06 -0.60 13.21
C VAL A 15 13.84 -0.87 14.09
N VAL A 16 14.03 -0.72 15.40
CA VAL A 16 12.99 -0.89 16.41
C VAL A 16 12.79 0.43 17.15
N GLY A 17 11.56 0.90 17.29
CA GLY A 17 11.30 2.10 18.11
C GLY A 17 9.87 2.64 18.08
N ALA A 18 9.49 3.41 19.10
CA ALA A 18 8.14 3.96 19.24
C ALA A 18 7.78 5.07 18.23
N GLY A 19 8.76 5.61 17.50
CA GLY A 19 8.59 6.79 16.65
C GLY A 19 9.69 6.99 15.62
N LEU A 20 9.92 5.99 14.77
CA LEU A 20 10.97 6.06 13.76
C LEU A 20 10.55 6.90 12.55
N LYS A 21 11.47 7.75 12.10
CA LYS A 21 11.49 8.28 10.73
C LYS A 21 12.82 7.91 10.10
N ALA A 22 12.81 7.34 8.91
CA ALA A 22 14.03 7.13 8.13
C ALA A 22 13.87 7.70 6.73
N PHE A 23 14.96 8.27 6.23
CA PHE A 23 15.10 8.76 4.87
C PHE A 23 16.35 8.15 4.28
N ALA A 24 16.23 7.53 3.10
CA ALA A 24 17.39 7.09 2.33
C ALA A 24 17.11 7.25 0.85
N LEU A 25 18.15 7.39 0.04
CA LEU A 25 17.98 7.31 -1.41
C LEU A 25 17.48 5.91 -1.81
N PHE A 26 18.07 4.88 -1.20
CA PHE A 26 17.84 3.51 -1.57
C PHE A 26 17.79 2.61 -0.34
N PHE A 27 16.82 1.69 -0.33
CA PHE A 27 16.82 0.54 0.57
C PHE A 27 16.77 -0.74 -0.25
N PHE A 28 17.82 -1.56 -0.14
CA PHE A 28 17.75 -2.90 -0.70
C PHE A 28 16.82 -3.78 0.14
N HIS A 29 17.02 -3.72 1.45
CA HIS A 29 16.19 -4.41 2.42
C HIS A 29 15.93 -3.53 3.64
N ALA A 30 14.66 -3.25 3.96
CA ALA A 30 14.27 -2.48 5.12
C ALA A 30 13.30 -3.30 5.98
N MET A 31 13.67 -3.56 7.22
CA MET A 31 12.83 -4.17 8.24
C MET A 31 12.65 -3.22 9.43
N GLY A 32 11.39 -2.94 9.78
CA GLY A 32 11.08 -2.02 10.87
C GLY A 32 9.96 -2.50 11.77
N PHE A 33 10.15 -2.37 13.07
CA PHE A 33 9.15 -2.69 14.10
C PHE A 33 8.91 -1.47 15.00
N GLY A 34 7.65 -1.09 15.22
CA GLY A 34 7.41 0.07 16.08
C GLY A 34 6.01 0.62 16.09
N HIS A 35 5.67 1.40 17.11
CA HIS A 35 4.35 2.01 17.23
C HIS A 35 4.06 3.01 16.09
N ARG A 36 5.06 3.81 15.70
CA ARG A 36 4.94 4.76 14.57
C ARG A 36 6.19 4.72 13.71
N LEU A 37 6.06 4.25 12.48
CA LEU A 37 7.16 4.21 11.50
C LEU A 37 6.81 5.04 10.28
N LYS A 38 7.75 5.88 9.86
CA LYS A 38 7.68 6.62 8.59
C LYS A 38 8.96 6.36 7.80
N LEU A 39 8.82 5.80 6.61
CA LEU A 39 9.94 5.52 5.72
C LEU A 39 9.76 6.31 4.42
N PHE A 40 10.82 6.99 4.02
CA PHE A 40 10.89 7.72 2.77
C PHE A 40 12.11 7.23 1.99
N ALA A 41 11.89 6.85 0.75
CA ALA A 41 12.99 6.57 -0.15
C ALA A 41 12.70 6.92 -1.59
N LEU A 42 13.75 7.06 -2.40
CA LEU A 42 13.58 7.05 -3.84
C LEU A 42 13.23 5.64 -4.29
N LEU A 43 13.99 4.64 -3.82
CA LEU A 43 13.88 3.26 -4.25
C LEU A 43 13.82 2.26 -3.08
N PHE A 44 12.78 1.43 -3.08
CA PHE A 44 12.68 0.24 -2.23
C PHE A 44 12.71 -1.03 -3.07
N PHE A 45 13.69 -1.89 -2.83
CA PHE A 45 13.65 -3.26 -3.34
C PHE A 45 12.76 -4.13 -2.47
N HIS A 46 13.04 -4.16 -1.17
CA HIS A 46 12.25 -4.89 -0.20
C HIS A 46 12.04 -4.07 1.07
N ALA A 47 10.79 -3.85 1.43
CA ALA A 47 10.41 -3.24 2.71
C ALA A 47 9.38 -4.10 3.43
N MET A 48 9.66 -4.44 4.68
CA MET A 48 8.74 -5.14 5.58
C MET A 48 8.62 -4.40 6.89
N MET A 49 7.42 -3.90 7.20
CA MET A 49 7.21 -3.02 8.34
C MET A 49 6.06 -3.54 9.21
N PHE A 50 6.27 -3.54 10.53
CA PHE A 50 5.29 -3.94 11.53
C PHE A 50 5.06 -2.79 12.51
N GLY A 51 3.80 -2.43 12.74
CA GLY A 51 3.51 -1.33 13.65
C GLY A 51 2.12 -0.76 13.61
N ASP A 52 1.72 -0.02 14.65
CA ASP A 52 0.35 0.51 14.73
C ASP A 52 0.08 1.58 13.67
N ARG A 53 1.07 2.43 13.38
CA ARG A 53 0.96 3.48 12.37
C ARG A 53 2.16 3.48 11.43
N LEU A 54 1.96 2.91 10.25
CA LEU A 54 2.97 2.81 9.20
C LEU A 54 2.69 3.78 8.07
N LYS A 55 3.71 4.52 7.66
CA LYS A 55 3.71 5.29 6.42
C LYS A 55 4.97 4.96 5.63
N LEU A 56 4.81 4.54 4.39
CA LEU A 56 5.91 4.33 3.47
C LEU A 56 5.65 5.15 2.21
N PHE A 57 6.68 5.89 1.81
CA PHE A 57 6.69 6.71 0.61
C PHE A 57 7.90 6.32 -0.24
N ALA A 58 7.65 5.99 -1.50
CA ALA A 58 8.67 5.64 -2.48
C ALA A 58 8.45 6.42 -3.77
N LEU A 59 9.50 6.64 -4.57
CA LEU A 59 9.26 6.88 -6.00
C LEU A 59 8.97 5.54 -6.68
N LEU A 60 9.87 4.57 -6.48
CA LEU A 60 9.77 3.23 -7.04
C LEU A 60 9.85 2.19 -5.92
N SER A 61 8.92 1.24 -5.91
CA SER A 61 8.90 0.16 -4.93
C SER A 61 8.62 -1.19 -5.58
N PHE A 62 9.61 -2.07 -5.49
CA PHE A 62 9.51 -3.44 -6.00
C PHE A 62 8.64 -4.30 -5.09
N ARG A 63 8.94 -4.32 -3.78
CA ARG A 63 8.15 -5.06 -2.80
C ARG A 63 8.03 -4.26 -1.51
N ALA A 64 6.82 -3.81 -1.21
CA ALA A 64 6.48 -3.22 0.07
C ALA A 64 5.42 -4.04 0.79
N MET A 65 5.70 -4.41 2.03
CA MET A 65 4.83 -5.17 2.89
C MET A 65 4.68 -4.45 4.23
N GLY A 66 3.45 -4.26 4.67
CA GLY A 66 3.17 -3.66 5.97
C GLY A 66 2.13 -4.46 6.75
N PHE A 67 2.31 -4.51 8.06
CA PHE A 67 1.38 -5.10 9.02
C PHE A 67 1.12 -4.13 10.17
N GLY A 68 -0.14 -3.89 10.53
CA GLY A 68 -0.43 -2.84 11.50
C GLY A 68 -1.87 -2.42 11.63
N ASP A 69 -2.13 -1.43 12.47
CA ASP A 69 -3.48 -0.89 12.64
C ASP A 69 -3.84 0.10 11.52
N ARG A 70 -2.89 0.99 11.17
CA ARG A 70 -3.06 2.05 10.17
C ARG A 70 -1.87 2.09 9.23
N LEU A 71 -2.08 1.65 8.00
CA LEU A 71 -1.05 1.58 6.98
C LEU A 71 -1.35 2.56 5.85
N LYS A 72 -0.30 3.28 5.43
CA LYS A 72 -0.32 4.11 4.23
C LYS A 72 0.91 3.78 3.40
N LEU A 73 0.67 3.26 2.21
CA LEU A 73 1.68 2.93 1.21
C LEU A 73 1.47 3.86 0.02
N PHE A 74 2.49 4.67 -0.28
CA PHE A 74 2.51 5.56 -1.41
C PHE A 74 3.73 5.25 -2.27
N ALA A 75 3.53 5.07 -3.56
CA ALA A 75 4.61 5.09 -4.54
C ALA A 75 4.14 5.73 -5.84
N LEU A 76 5.07 6.20 -6.66
CA LEU A 76 4.73 6.47 -8.06
C LEU A 76 4.48 5.15 -8.79
N LEU A 77 5.41 4.19 -8.62
CA LEU A 77 5.33 2.87 -9.20
C LEU A 77 5.46 1.77 -8.12
N PHE A 78 4.44 0.93 -8.01
CA PHE A 78 4.47 -0.31 -7.23
C PHE A 78 4.49 -1.53 -8.15
N PHE A 79 5.51 -2.37 -8.02
CA PHE A 79 5.45 -3.72 -8.59
C PHE A 79 4.61 -4.64 -7.70
N ARG A 80 4.89 -4.65 -6.39
CA ARG A 80 4.12 -5.42 -5.42
C ARG A 80 3.97 -4.66 -4.11
N ALA A 81 2.73 -4.33 -3.76
CA ALA A 81 2.39 -3.74 -2.49
C ALA A 81 1.40 -4.64 -1.73
N MET A 82 1.71 -4.94 -0.47
CA MET A 82 0.87 -5.77 0.39
C MET A 82 0.67 -5.10 1.74
N GLY A 83 -0.58 -4.99 2.20
CA GLY A 83 -0.88 -4.43 3.50
C GLY A 83 -1.89 -5.27 4.28
N PHE A 84 -1.62 -5.47 5.56
CA PHE A 84 -2.52 -6.13 6.49
C PHE A 84 -2.81 -5.20 7.65
N GLY A 85 -4.08 -4.90 7.88
CA GLY A 85 -4.41 -4.02 8.98
C GLY A 85 -5.85 -3.56 9.09
N ARG A 86 -6.19 -2.88 10.18
CA ARG A 86 -7.55 -2.37 10.36
C ARG A 86 -7.90 -1.32 9.31
N TRP A 87 -6.95 -0.43 9.01
CA TRP A 87 -7.07 0.64 8.02
C TRP A 87 -5.90 0.61 7.04
N LEU A 88 -6.17 0.31 5.78
CA LEU A 88 -5.17 0.32 4.71
C LEU A 88 -5.48 1.38 3.67
N LYS A 89 -4.46 2.17 3.32
CA LYS A 89 -4.48 3.05 2.16
C LYS A 89 -3.29 2.75 1.27
N LEU A 90 -3.57 2.43 0.01
CA LEU A 90 -2.60 2.24 -1.04
C LEU A 90 -2.84 3.31 -2.10
N PHE A 91 -1.79 4.04 -2.45
CA PHE A 91 -1.79 5.02 -3.52
C PHE A 91 -0.64 4.73 -4.47
N ALA A 92 -0.95 4.63 -5.75
CA ALA A 92 0.02 4.48 -6.83
C ALA A 92 -0.36 5.37 -8.01
N LEU A 93 0.60 5.80 -8.83
CA LEU A 93 0.25 6.17 -10.21
C LEU A 93 0.07 4.88 -11.03
N LEU A 94 1.07 4.01 -10.96
CA LEU A 94 1.08 2.72 -11.64
C LEU A 94 1.28 1.59 -10.62
N SER A 95 0.37 0.63 -10.60
CA SER A 95 0.41 -0.52 -9.69
C SER A 95 0.24 -1.83 -10.44
N PHE A 96 1.29 -2.65 -10.46
CA PHE A 96 1.21 -3.99 -11.03
C PHE A 96 0.42 -4.94 -10.14
N ARG A 97 0.79 -5.05 -8.85
CA ARG A 97 0.08 -5.91 -7.90
C ARG A 97 -0.11 -5.23 -6.56
N ALA A 98 -1.37 -4.93 -6.23
CA ALA A 98 -1.76 -4.41 -4.93
C ALA A 98 -2.64 -5.43 -4.20
N MET A 99 -2.26 -5.79 -2.97
CA MET A 99 -3.01 -6.70 -2.13
C MET A 99 -3.24 -6.11 -0.74
N GLY A 100 -4.45 -6.28 -0.23
CA GLY A 100 -4.85 -5.63 1.00
C GLY A 100 -5.84 -6.47 1.78
N PHE A 101 -5.58 -6.61 3.07
CA PHE A 101 -6.46 -7.32 4.00
C PHE A 101 -6.75 -6.42 5.19
N GLY A 102 -8.02 -6.26 5.53
CA GLY A 102 -8.38 -5.36 6.61
C GLY A 102 -9.85 -5.10 6.83
N ARG A 103 -10.16 -4.17 7.74
CA ARG A 103 -11.55 -3.74 7.94
C ARG A 103 -11.94 -2.65 6.95
N TRP A 104 -11.04 -1.72 6.69
CA TRP A 104 -11.24 -0.57 5.82
C TRP A 104 -10.07 -0.43 4.85
N LEU A 105 -10.35 -0.60 3.56
CA LEU A 105 -9.34 -0.52 2.51
C LEU A 105 -9.68 0.55 1.51
N LYS A 106 -8.68 1.33 1.14
CA LYS A 106 -8.73 2.28 0.03
C LYS A 106 -7.55 2.03 -0.89
N LEU A 107 -7.83 1.72 -2.15
CA LEU A 107 -6.86 1.68 -3.22
C LEU A 107 -7.14 2.82 -4.18
N PHE A 108 -6.11 3.60 -4.48
CA PHE A 108 -6.11 4.57 -5.56
C PHE A 108 -4.96 4.25 -6.50
N ALA A 109 -5.26 4.09 -7.78
CA ALA A 109 -4.28 3.95 -8.84
C ALA A 109 -4.71 4.82 -10.03
N LEU A 110 -3.79 5.29 -10.86
CA LEU A 110 -4.19 5.72 -12.21
C LEU A 110 -4.35 4.48 -13.09
N LEU A 111 -3.32 3.64 -13.12
CA LEU A 111 -3.30 2.38 -13.83
C LEU A 111 -3.06 1.21 -12.85
N SER A 112 -3.98 0.25 -12.81
CA SER A 112 -3.88 -0.94 -11.98
C SER A 112 -3.97 -2.22 -12.80
N PHE A 113 -2.95 -3.05 -12.74
CA PHE A 113 -3.00 -4.36 -13.41
C PHE A 113 -3.73 -5.40 -12.58
N GLN A 114 -3.34 -5.54 -11.31
CA GLN A 114 -3.95 -6.50 -10.40
C GLN A 114 -4.17 -5.90 -9.02
N ALA A 115 -5.43 -5.83 -8.60
CA ALA A 115 -5.84 -5.42 -7.26
C ALA A 115 -6.63 -6.54 -6.58
N MET A 116 -6.23 -6.95 -5.38
CA MET A 116 -6.92 -7.97 -4.58
C MET A 116 -7.16 -7.47 -3.16
N MET A 117 -8.41 -7.15 -2.84
CA MET A 117 -8.77 -6.52 -1.58
C MET A 117 -9.79 -7.37 -0.81
N PHE A 118 -9.48 -7.64 0.46
CA PHE A 118 -10.34 -8.42 1.36
C PHE A 118 -10.65 -7.58 2.60
N GLY A 119 -11.92 -7.27 2.81
CA GLY A 119 -12.31 -6.53 3.98
C GLY A 119 -13.75 -6.09 4.05
N ARG A 120 -14.17 -5.59 5.22
CA ARG A 120 -15.56 -5.19 5.44
C ARG A 120 -15.96 -4.02 4.55
N TRP A 121 -15.09 -3.04 4.40
CA TRP A 121 -15.30 -1.82 3.62
C TRP A 121 -14.16 -1.59 2.65
N LEU A 122 -14.47 -1.58 1.36
CA LEU A 122 -13.55 -1.51 0.25
C LEU A 122 -13.90 -0.30 -0.60
N LYS A 123 -12.91 0.54 -0.90
CA LYS A 123 -12.99 1.57 -1.94
C LYS A 123 -11.84 1.38 -2.91
N LEU A 124 -12.16 1.22 -4.18
CA LEU A 124 -11.18 1.15 -5.25
C LEU A 124 -11.48 2.26 -6.25
N PHE A 125 -10.45 3.06 -6.51
CA PHE A 125 -10.44 4.06 -7.56
C PHE A 125 -9.29 3.73 -8.51
N ALA A 126 -9.60 3.52 -9.77
CA ALA A 126 -8.62 3.42 -10.85
C ALA A 126 -9.09 4.29 -12.02
N LEU A 127 -8.19 4.81 -12.86
CA LEU A 127 -8.64 5.29 -14.17
C LEU A 127 -8.81 4.10 -15.10
N LEU A 128 -7.78 3.26 -15.17
CA LEU A 128 -7.76 2.03 -15.95
C LEU A 128 -7.40 0.86 -15.03
N SER A 129 -8.23 -0.19 -15.05
CA SER A 129 -7.99 -1.38 -14.24
C SER A 129 -8.18 -2.67 -15.03
N PHE A 130 -7.14 -3.50 -15.09
CA PHE A 130 -7.18 -4.78 -15.79
C PHE A 130 -7.86 -5.87 -14.98
N ARG A 131 -7.41 -6.11 -13.75
CA ARG A 131 -7.98 -7.13 -12.87
C ARG A 131 -8.20 -6.58 -11.47
N ALA A 132 -9.45 -6.47 -11.04
CA ALA A 132 -9.77 -6.20 -9.65
C ALA A 132 -10.58 -7.36 -9.05
N MET A 133 -10.17 -7.79 -7.86
CA MET A 133 -10.91 -8.73 -7.04
C MET A 133 -11.19 -8.10 -5.67
N GLY A 134 -12.45 -8.08 -5.27
CA GLY A 134 -12.89 -7.53 -4.00
C GLY A 134 -13.78 -8.50 -3.25
N PHE A 135 -13.41 -8.86 -2.01
CA PHE A 135 -14.25 -9.63 -1.11
C PHE A 135 -14.62 -8.78 0.10
N GLY A 136 -15.89 -8.48 0.28
CA GLY A 136 -16.29 -7.59 1.37
C GLY A 136 -17.77 -7.31 1.47
N HIS A 137 -18.18 -6.71 2.59
CA HIS A 137 -19.60 -6.38 2.84
C HIS A 137 -20.02 -5.05 2.21
N ARG A 138 -19.09 -4.10 2.06
CA ARG A 138 -19.30 -2.76 1.49
C ARG A 138 -18.22 -2.44 0.46
N LEU A 139 -18.51 -2.52 -0.84
CA LEU A 139 -17.59 -2.17 -1.93
C LEU A 139 -18.08 -0.94 -2.69
N LYS A 140 -17.17 0.01 -2.92
CA LYS A 140 -17.31 1.07 -3.92
C LYS A 140 -16.18 0.93 -4.91
N LEU A 141 -16.52 0.83 -6.18
CA LEU A 141 -15.55 0.65 -7.27
C LEU A 141 -15.83 1.72 -8.33
N PHE A 142 -14.80 2.49 -8.60
CA PHE A 142 -14.80 3.55 -9.60
C PHE A 142 -13.63 3.29 -10.54
N ALA A 143 -13.93 3.09 -11.83
CA ALA A 143 -12.96 3.35 -12.87
C ALA A 143 -13.63 3.77 -14.17
N LEU A 144 -12.84 4.43 -15.00
CA LEU A 144 -13.22 4.78 -16.36
C LEU A 144 -13.33 3.50 -17.19
N LEU A 145 -12.32 2.63 -17.12
CA LEU A 145 -12.29 1.38 -17.87
C LEU A 145 -11.85 0.19 -17.00
N PHE A 146 -12.65 -0.88 -17.08
CA PHE A 146 -12.42 -2.16 -16.41
C PHE A 146 -12.43 -3.30 -17.42
N PHE A 147 -11.36 -4.11 -17.43
CA PHE A 147 -11.32 -5.30 -18.28
C PHE A 147 -11.89 -6.53 -17.57
N HIS A 148 -11.56 -6.71 -16.29
CA HIS A 148 -12.01 -7.87 -15.53
C HIS A 148 -12.18 -7.53 -14.03
N ALA A 149 -13.40 -7.68 -13.52
CA ALA A 149 -13.73 -7.44 -12.12
C ALA A 149 -14.48 -8.63 -11.53
N MET A 150 -13.97 -9.18 -10.42
CA MET A 150 -14.63 -10.22 -9.63
C MET A 150 -14.96 -9.66 -8.24
N VAL A 151 -16.24 -9.53 -7.94
CA VAL A 151 -16.70 -8.99 -6.66
C VAL A 151 -17.60 -10.01 -5.97
N PHE A 152 -17.21 -10.38 -4.75
CA PHE A 152 -17.99 -11.26 -3.89
C PHE A 152 -18.53 -10.42 -2.72
N ARG A 153 -19.82 -10.06 -2.80
CA ARG A 153 -20.48 -9.11 -1.88
C ARG A 153 -22.00 -9.33 -1.80
N THR A 154 -22.63 -8.81 -0.73
CA THR A 154 -24.09 -8.71 -0.49
C THR A 154 -24.82 -7.47 -1.07
N THR A 155 -24.15 -6.52 -1.74
CA THR A 155 -24.70 -5.25 -2.29
C THR A 155 -23.65 -4.65 -3.25
N ILE A 156 -23.89 -3.88 -4.32
CA ILE A 156 -22.79 -3.22 -5.07
C ILE A 156 -23.17 -1.78 -5.47
N LEU A 157 -22.20 -0.87 -5.52
CA LEU A 157 -22.34 0.47 -6.09
C LEU A 157 -21.25 0.65 -7.16
N TYR A 158 -21.62 0.43 -8.42
CA TYR A 158 -20.77 0.65 -9.60
C TYR A 158 -21.08 2.02 -10.19
N PHE A 159 -20.03 2.79 -10.48
CA PHE A 159 -20.11 3.99 -11.31
C PHE A 159 -18.94 3.92 -12.30
N SER A 160 -19.26 3.61 -13.56
CA SER A 160 -18.36 3.74 -14.71
C SER A 160 -18.92 4.82 -15.62
N HIS A 161 -18.12 5.82 -15.96
CA HIS A 161 -18.45 6.77 -17.01
C HIS A 161 -17.69 6.32 -18.26
N LEU A 162 -18.42 6.09 -19.35
CA LEU A 162 -17.88 5.87 -20.69
C LEU A 162 -17.23 7.15 -21.21
#